data_AF-M2ZBC4-F1
#
_entry.id   AF-M2ZBC4-F1
#
_cell.length_a   1.000
_cell.length_b   1.000
_cell.length_c   1.000
_cell.angle_alpha   90.00
_cell.angle_beta   90.00
_cell.angle_gamma   90.00
#
_symmetry.space_group_name_H-M   'P 1'
#
loop_
_entity.id
_entity.type
_entity.pdbx_description
1 polymer ?
#
loop_
_entity_poly.entity_id
_entity_poly.type
_entity_poly.pdbx_seq_one_letter_code
_entity_poly.pdbx_strand_id
1 'polypeptide(L)' 'MPRERFSAGGFPAAKLRLVQAWIEIHREELRADWDLAVQGEAVFRIEPLR' A
#
# COMPACT_ATOMS: atom_id res chain seq x y z
N MET A 1 13.72 -27.93 -6.13
CA MET A 1 12.79 -26.95 -5.54
C MET A 1 13.54 -26.14 -4.48
N PRO A 2 14.06 -24.93 -4.75
CA PRO A 2 14.63 -24.14 -3.67
C PRO A 2 13.49 -23.41 -2.95
N ARG A 3 13.28 -23.76 -1.68
CA ARG A 3 12.46 -23.00 -0.74
C ARG A 3 13.15 -21.66 -0.51
N GLU A 4 12.53 -20.59 -0.99
CA GLU A 4 13.00 -19.24 -0.72
C GLU A 4 12.97 -18.97 0.79
N ARG A 5 14.15 -18.74 1.35
CA ARG A 5 14.36 -18.47 2.76
C ARG A 5 14.10 -16.98 2.98
N PHE A 6 12.88 -16.63 3.40
CA PHE A 6 12.53 -15.27 3.81
C PHE A 6 13.54 -14.78 4.85
N SER A 7 14.30 -13.74 4.50
CA SER A 7 15.34 -13.15 5.34
C SER A 7 14.92 -11.74 5.75
N ALA A 8 14.92 -11.49 7.06
CA ALA A 8 14.86 -10.20 7.75
C ALA A 8 13.89 -9.12 7.20
N GLY A 9 12.61 -9.18 7.60
CA GLY A 9 11.75 -8.00 7.87
C GLY A 9 11.37 -7.05 6.73
N GLY A 10 11.92 -7.18 5.54
CA GLY A 10 11.70 -6.26 4.41
C GLY A 10 10.71 -6.79 3.38
N PHE A 11 9.99 -5.87 2.72
CA PHE A 11 9.25 -6.21 1.51
C PHE A 11 10.24 -6.63 0.39
N PRO A 12 9.98 -7.75 -0.31
CA PRO A 12 10.73 -8.08 -1.53
C PRO A 12 10.71 -6.90 -2.50
N ALA A 13 11.84 -6.58 -3.12
CA ALA A 13 12.01 -5.37 -3.94
C ALA A 13 10.94 -5.20 -5.02
N ALA A 14 10.48 -6.30 -5.64
CA ALA A 14 9.40 -6.27 -6.62
C ALA A 14 8.05 -5.87 -6.01
N LYS A 15 7.73 -6.37 -4.82
CA LYS A 15 6.50 -6.02 -4.11
C LYS A 15 6.53 -4.58 -3.60
N LEU A 16 7.70 -4.08 -3.18
CA LEU A 16 7.86 -2.69 -2.77
C LEU A 16 7.54 -1.72 -3.93
N ARG A 17 8.01 -2.02 -5.14
CA ARG A 17 7.70 -1.20 -6.33
C ARG A 17 6.21 -1.17 -6.66
N LEU A 18 5.51 -2.29 -6.49
CA LEU A 18 4.05 -2.33 -6.67
C LEU A 18 3.34 -1.43 -5.65
N VAL A 19 3.73 -1.50 -4.38
CA VAL A 19 3.16 -0.63 -3.33
C VAL A 19 3.44 0.85 -3.64
N GLN A 20 4.66 1.18 -4.06
CA GLN A 20 5.01 2.56 -4.44
C GLN A 20 4.19 3.07 -5.61
N ALA A 21 4.03 2.27 -6.66
CA ALA A 21 3.20 2.63 -7.81
C ALA A 21 1.72 2.83 -7.42
N TRP A 22 1.20 1.96 -6.54
CA TRP A 22 -0.16 2.09 -6.03
C TRP A 22 -0.33 3.38 -5.22
N ILE A 23 0.60 3.70 -4.32
CA ILE A 23 0.55 4.95 -3.54
C ILE A 23 0.55 6.17 -4.45
N GLU A 24 1.38 6.19 -5.50
CA GLU A 24 1.46 7.33 -6.40
C GLU A 24 0.16 7.53 -7.19
N ILE A 25 -0.45 6.46 -7.68
CA ILE A 25 -1.71 6.52 -8.43
C ILE A 25 -2.86 7.02 -7.54
N HIS A 26 -2.88 6.62 -6.26
CA HIS A 26 -3.97 6.89 -5.32
C HIS A 26 -3.64 7.98 -4.30
N ARG A 27 -2.65 8.84 -4.58
CA ARG A 27 -2.10 9.78 -3.58
C ARG A 27 -3.15 10.73 -3.00
N GLU A 28 -4.00 11.29 -3.84
CA GLU A 28 -5.03 12.23 -3.41
C GLU A 28 -6.15 11.54 -2.63
N GLU A 29 -6.55 10.32 -3.04
CA GLU A 29 -7.52 9.50 -2.32
C GLU A 29 -7.00 9.12 -0.93
N LEU A 30 -5.74 8.67 -0.84
CA LEU A 30 -5.06 8.38 0.41
C LEU A 30 -4.99 9.60 1.33
N ARG A 31 -4.78 10.79 0.76
CA ARG A 31 -4.73 12.02 1.55
C ARG A 31 -6.10 12.39 2.11
N ALA A 32 -7.15 12.30 1.30
CA ALA A 32 -8.52 12.55 1.75
C ALA A 32 -8.95 11.54 2.83
N ASP A 33 -8.68 10.24 2.61
CA ASP A 33 -8.98 9.18 3.58
C ASP A 33 -8.16 9.33 4.86
N TRP A 34 -6.92 9.85 4.79
CA TRP A 34 -6.14 10.16 5.99
C TRP A 34 -6.82 11.22 6.84
N ASP A 35 -7.31 12.31 6.24
CA ASP A 35 -7.98 13.39 6.95
C ASP A 35 -9.30 12.90 7.60
N LEU A 36 -10.04 12.00 6.94
CA LEU A 36 -11.21 11.34 7.52
C LEU A 36 -10.83 10.43 8.70
N ALA A 37 -9.81 9.60 8.53
CA ALA A 37 -9.39 8.63 9.54
C ALA A 37 -8.94 9.31 10.84
N VAL A 38 -8.20 10.42 10.76
CA VAL A 38 -7.76 11.15 11.97
C VAL A 38 -8.91 11.84 12.70
N GLN A 39 -10.03 12.08 12.02
CA GLN A 39 -11.27 12.60 12.61
C GLN A 39 -12.16 11.48 13.18
N GLY A 40 -11.79 10.21 12.99
CA GLY A 40 -12.60 9.05 13.40
C GLY A 40 -13.74 8.73 12.43
N GLU A 41 -13.73 9.32 11.24
CA GLU A 41 -14.73 9.09 10.19
C GLU A 41 -14.42 7.84 9.37
N ALA A 42 -15.44 7.31 8.69
CA ALA A 42 -15.27 6.16 7.82
C ALA A 42 -14.48 6.53 6.55
N VAL A 43 -13.50 5.69 6.20
CA VAL A 43 -12.70 5.81 4.97
C VAL A 43 -13.31 5.02 3.83
N PHE A 44 -12.91 5.35 2.60
CA PHE A 44 -13.37 4.66 1.40
C PHE A 44 -12.46 3.48 1.02
N ARG A 45 -12.98 2.60 0.17
CA ARG A 45 -12.19 1.51 -0.42
C ARG A 45 -11.41 2.08 -1.61
N ILE A 46 -10.09 1.96 -1.58
CA ILE A 46 -9.22 2.28 -2.70
C ILE A 46 -8.96 1.01 -3.52
N GLU A 47 -9.14 1.10 -4.84
CA GLU A 47 -8.96 -0.04 -5.74
C GLU A 47 -7.49 -0.49 -5.82
N PRO A 48 -7.21 -1.80 -5.92
CA PRO A 48 -5.84 -2.30 -6.05
C PRO A 48 -5.29 -2.06 -7.47
N LEU A 49 -3.97 -2.18 -7.63
CA LEU A 49 -3.35 -2.27 -8.96
C LEU A 49 -3.88 -3.48 -9.73
N ARG A 50 -4.15 -3.30 -11.04
CA ARG A 50 -4.54 -4.36 -11.99
C ARG A 50 -3.35 -4.99 -12.68
#